data_AF-A0A151R5Z1-F1
#
_entry.id   AF-A0A151R5Z1-F1
#
_cell.length_a   1.000
_cell.length_b   1.000
_cell.length_c   1.000
_cell.angle_alpha   90.00
_cell.angle_beta   90.00
_cell.angle_gamma   90.00
#
_symmetry.space_group_name_H-M   'P 1'
#
loop_
_entity.id
_entity.type
_entity.pdbx_description
1 polymer ?
#
loop_
_entity_poly.entity_id
_entity_poly.type
_entity_poly.pdbx_seq_one_letter_code
_entity_poly.pdbx_strand_id
1 'polypeptide(L)'
;MQFDSPFKKCCISDIPSYRNHPNRFHAQCARSVIDKQDIILTRVYSDDVTYTIGSPDLPSEKRSGSVEEESGKWSSYQYVGQTGSVVPTASLAGTEVSVDEIRSAAAASSGYYPPSLHGALVGSPEPEPIGQVLVYQGGYGGDYGGPRAQFQRKILDEVEIRELLIDHVGHRCCWGSRPARTWRIHSVEDCNVYVGTLDTFIEEREIIRETEPYLGGSIDGKDNGPELGLWELDLRSQFPVLFVPYKEVREKIPHSEVIEKCSVCAGRGSIVCATCNADQEPGFYKENQMTQCATCYGRGLIAHKDGSDTVCVKCNGKGKIPCATCGSRGLIKCATCNGSGSLLARKLAIIRWKTLSTRKVNATSGAASVPDEVFHRSKGVQLCNTQAHQCTPAFFADSYFLNKFSSDVITERAQVPATARVICERHTISVVPVTRVTMSHRRQSFSFYIIEYGREVYLKDYYPARYCWGLCPCLEWLKL
;
A
#
# COMPACT_ATOMS: atom_id res chain seq x y z
N MET A 1 -40.47 20.76 3.01
CA MET A 1 -40.52 20.14 4.35
C MET A 1 -39.24 20.53 5.07
N GLN A 2 -39.33 21.61 5.85
CA GLN A 2 -38.31 22.08 6.78
C GLN A 2 -38.23 21.11 7.96
N PHE A 3 -37.02 20.76 8.39
CA PHE A 3 -36.78 20.15 9.70
C PHE A 3 -36.20 21.23 10.61
N ASP A 4 -37.01 21.64 11.58
CA ASP A 4 -36.64 22.54 12.67
C ASP A 4 -35.67 21.87 13.66
N SER A 5 -34.68 22.65 14.07
CA SER A 5 -33.77 22.40 15.18
C SER A 5 -34.37 22.97 16.47
N PRO A 6 -34.22 22.32 17.64
CA PRO A 6 -34.36 23.00 18.91
C PRO A 6 -32.99 23.21 19.57
N PHE A 7 -32.41 24.40 19.36
CA PHE A 7 -31.46 24.99 20.30
C PHE A 7 -32.21 25.38 21.58
N LYS A 8 -32.11 24.58 22.65
CA LYS A 8 -32.52 25.00 23.99
C LYS A 8 -31.39 25.77 24.67
N LYS A 9 -31.63 27.09 24.81
CA LYS A 9 -30.95 27.99 25.76
C LYS A 9 -31.07 27.41 27.17
N CYS A 10 -29.95 27.22 27.87
CA CYS A 10 -29.95 27.07 29.33
C CYS A 10 -29.49 28.38 29.96
N CYS A 11 -30.31 28.84 30.90
CA CYS A 11 -30.24 30.11 31.58
C CYS A 11 -29.01 30.23 32.49
N ILE A 12 -28.43 31.43 32.48
CA ILE A 12 -27.56 31.96 33.53
C ILE A 12 -28.48 32.46 34.64
N SER A 13 -28.49 31.77 35.78
CA SER A 13 -28.93 32.34 37.07
C SER A 13 -28.53 31.40 38.19
N ASP A 14 -27.51 31.82 38.94
CA ASP A 14 -27.34 31.70 40.40
C ASP A 14 -25.89 31.37 40.79
N ILE A 15 -25.16 32.46 41.07
CA ILE A 15 -23.82 32.49 41.67
C ILE A 15 -23.99 32.78 43.16
N PRO A 16 -23.29 32.06 44.06
CA PRO A 16 -22.73 32.68 45.26
C PRO A 16 -21.23 32.88 45.07
N SER A 17 -20.79 34.10 45.33
CA SER A 17 -19.42 34.57 45.25
C SER A 17 -18.51 33.87 46.25
N TYR A 18 -17.29 33.45 45.86
CA TYR A 18 -16.04 33.73 46.61
C TYR A 18 -14.78 33.42 45.77
N ARG A 19 -14.08 34.50 45.38
CA ARG A 19 -12.64 34.76 45.12
C ARG A 19 -11.72 33.76 44.36
N ASN A 20 -11.26 34.26 43.19
CA ASN A 20 -9.91 34.31 42.60
C ASN A 20 -9.09 33.03 42.32
N HIS A 21 -9.07 32.59 41.04
CA HIS A 21 -7.85 32.34 40.21
C HIS A 21 -8.24 32.09 38.72
N PRO A 22 -7.45 32.52 37.70
CA PRO A 22 -7.92 32.63 36.31
C PRO A 22 -7.71 31.38 35.44
N ASN A 23 -8.75 31.05 34.66
CA ASN A 23 -8.78 30.48 33.30
C ASN A 23 -7.63 29.57 32.82
N ARG A 24 -7.83 28.24 32.94
CA ARG A 24 -7.16 27.21 32.10
C ARG A 24 -8.12 26.22 31.42
N PHE A 25 -9.40 26.19 31.82
CA PHE A 25 -10.39 25.20 31.34
C PHE A 25 -10.97 25.52 29.96
N HIS A 26 -11.12 26.78 29.57
CA HIS A 26 -11.76 27.16 28.30
C HIS A 26 -10.92 26.85 27.05
N ALA A 27 -9.59 26.74 27.17
CA ALA A 27 -8.70 26.48 26.03
C ALA A 27 -8.59 24.98 25.66
N GLN A 28 -8.87 24.07 26.60
CA GLN A 28 -8.77 22.62 26.38
C GLN A 28 -9.99 22.02 25.65
N CYS A 29 -11.18 22.57 25.85
CA CYS A 29 -12.37 22.11 25.13
C CYS A 29 -12.35 22.43 23.62
N ALA A 30 -11.69 23.51 23.20
CA ALA A 30 -11.62 23.88 21.78
C ALA A 30 -10.72 22.94 20.95
N ARG A 31 -9.64 22.39 21.53
CA ARG A 31 -8.75 21.44 20.82
C ARG A 31 -9.37 20.06 20.63
N SER A 32 -10.19 19.59 21.58
CA SER A 32 -10.85 18.27 21.49
C SER A 32 -11.92 18.18 20.40
N VAL A 33 -12.47 19.30 19.92
CA VAL A 33 -13.50 19.31 18.88
C VAL A 33 -12.88 19.26 17.48
N ILE A 34 -11.68 19.83 17.30
CA ILE A 34 -10.95 19.83 16.02
C ILE A 34 -10.38 18.42 15.73
N ASP A 35 -9.80 17.74 16.73
CA ASP A 35 -9.28 16.37 16.57
C ASP A 35 -10.38 15.33 16.26
N LYS A 36 -11.62 15.58 16.68
CA LYS A 36 -12.75 14.67 16.43
C LYS A 36 -13.33 14.78 15.01
N GLN A 37 -13.14 15.91 14.33
CA GLN A 37 -13.56 16.04 12.92
C GLN A 37 -12.62 15.30 11.96
N ASP A 38 -11.32 15.23 12.27
CA ASP A 38 -10.34 14.55 11.41
C ASP A 38 -10.43 13.02 11.47
N ILE A 39 -10.87 12.45 12.61
CA ILE A 39 -11.03 10.99 12.78
C ILE A 39 -12.24 10.44 12.00
N ILE A 40 -13.26 11.25 11.74
CA ILE A 40 -14.46 10.81 11.00
C ILE A 40 -14.19 10.75 9.49
N LEU A 41 -13.30 11.59 8.96
CA LEU A 41 -12.95 11.60 7.54
C LEU A 41 -12.04 10.42 7.13
N THR A 42 -11.29 9.83 8.05
CA THR A 42 -10.38 8.71 7.76
C THR A 42 -11.05 7.33 7.77
N ARG A 43 -12.28 7.21 8.28
CA ARG A 43 -13.03 5.94 8.35
C ARG A 43 -13.80 5.56 7.08
N VAL A 44 -13.79 6.39 6.04
CA VAL A 44 -14.50 6.13 4.77
C VAL A 44 -13.60 5.45 3.72
N TYR A 45 -12.30 5.30 3.98
CA TYR A 45 -11.35 4.66 3.07
C TYR A 45 -10.48 3.63 3.78
N SER A 46 -11.02 2.45 4.05
CA SER A 46 -10.31 1.16 4.09
C SER A 46 -11.22 0.10 4.71
N ASP A 47 -11.99 -0.59 3.87
CA ASP A 47 -12.50 -1.92 4.19
C ASP A 47 -12.62 -2.67 2.86
N ASP A 48 -11.67 -3.57 2.60
CA ASP A 48 -11.82 -4.74 1.72
C ASP A 48 -10.67 -5.72 2.04
N VAL A 49 -10.89 -6.59 3.04
CA VAL A 49 -10.10 -7.80 3.27
C VAL A 49 -11.07 -8.96 3.47
N THR A 50 -11.22 -9.79 2.45
CA THR A 50 -12.01 -11.02 2.47
C THR A 50 -11.22 -12.17 3.10
N TYR A 51 -11.77 -12.82 4.12
CA TYR A 51 -11.27 -14.07 4.67
C TYR A 51 -11.98 -15.27 4.00
N THR A 52 -11.20 -16.21 3.45
CA THR A 52 -11.69 -17.53 3.02
C THR A 52 -11.49 -18.55 4.14
N ILE A 53 -12.58 -19.20 4.55
CA ILE A 53 -12.61 -20.31 5.50
C ILE A 53 -12.57 -21.62 4.70
N GLY A 54 -11.52 -22.43 4.87
CA GLY A 54 -11.43 -23.78 4.31
C GLY A 54 -11.94 -24.85 5.28
N SER A 55 -12.84 -25.70 4.79
CA SER A 55 -13.34 -26.90 5.50
C SER A 55 -12.37 -28.09 5.34
N PRO A 56 -12.39 -29.07 6.26
CA PRO A 56 -11.49 -30.24 6.22
C PRO A 56 -12.14 -31.46 5.55
N ASP A 57 -11.36 -32.21 4.74
CA ASP A 57 -11.75 -33.51 4.19
C ASP A 57 -10.97 -34.67 4.87
N LEU A 58 -11.70 -35.75 5.16
CA LEU A 58 -11.24 -37.04 5.69
C LEU A 58 -10.85 -38.03 4.57
N PRO A 59 -10.06 -39.09 4.88
CA PRO A 59 -9.42 -39.95 3.87
C PRO A 59 -10.24 -41.22 3.53
N SER A 60 -9.99 -41.79 2.34
CA SER A 60 -10.39 -43.18 2.00
C SER A 60 -9.30 -43.93 1.24
N GLU A 61 -8.99 -45.14 1.73
CA GLU A 61 -8.07 -46.14 1.18
C GLU A 61 -8.61 -46.86 -0.09
N LYS A 62 -7.71 -47.30 -1.00
CA LYS A 62 -7.41 -48.74 -1.32
C LYS A 62 -6.63 -48.94 -2.65
N ARG A 63 -5.36 -49.37 -2.51
CA ARG A 63 -4.70 -50.62 -2.96
C ARG A 63 -4.80 -51.17 -4.41
N SER A 64 -3.63 -51.30 -5.08
CA SER A 64 -3.07 -52.51 -5.77
C SER A 64 -1.69 -52.14 -6.40
N GLY A 65 -0.55 -52.80 -6.08
CA GLY A 65 0.13 -53.93 -6.80
C GLY A 65 0.91 -53.46 -8.05
N SER A 66 2.17 -53.76 -8.40
CA SER A 66 3.23 -54.73 -8.02
C SER A 66 4.53 -54.43 -8.83
N VAL A 67 5.72 -54.68 -8.22
CA VAL A 67 7.10 -55.12 -8.69
C VAL A 67 7.55 -54.82 -10.16
N GLU A 68 8.75 -54.30 -10.53
CA GLU A 68 10.17 -54.78 -10.51
C GLU A 68 11.15 -53.62 -10.88
N GLU A 69 12.31 -53.44 -10.20
CA GLU A 69 13.73 -53.65 -10.65
C GLU A 69 14.11 -53.02 -12.02
N GLU A 70 15.24 -52.37 -12.30
CA GLU A 70 16.60 -52.36 -11.73
C GLU A 70 17.47 -51.23 -12.39
N SER A 71 18.73 -51.11 -11.94
CA SER A 71 19.88 -50.33 -12.47
C SER A 71 19.93 -48.84 -12.04
N GLY A 72 20.90 -48.38 -11.23
CA GLY A 72 22.37 -48.48 -11.37
C GLY A 72 22.84 -47.12 -11.94
N LYS A 73 23.80 -46.36 -11.41
CA LYS A 73 25.06 -46.71 -10.75
C LYS A 73 25.72 -45.42 -10.24
N TRP A 74 26.38 -45.52 -9.09
CA TRP A 74 27.37 -44.60 -8.54
C TRP A 74 28.39 -44.07 -9.56
N SER A 75 28.87 -42.84 -9.38
CA SER A 75 30.29 -42.50 -9.57
C SER A 75 30.65 -41.17 -8.89
N SER A 76 31.35 -41.29 -7.77
CA SER A 76 32.22 -40.28 -7.18
C SER A 76 33.56 -40.23 -7.91
N TYR A 77 34.13 -39.05 -8.18
CA TYR A 77 35.58 -38.90 -8.28
C TYR A 77 36.02 -37.60 -7.63
N GLN A 78 37.01 -37.77 -6.76
CA GLN A 78 37.82 -36.76 -6.10
C GLN A 78 39.23 -36.81 -6.72
N TYR A 79 39.94 -35.70 -6.56
CA TYR A 79 41.41 -35.54 -6.40
C TYR A 79 42.26 -34.90 -7.52
N VAL A 80 42.82 -33.73 -7.12
CA VAL A 80 44.14 -33.08 -7.31
C VAL A 80 44.74 -32.71 -8.67
N GLY A 81 45.36 -31.51 -8.67
CA GLY A 81 46.46 -31.16 -9.57
C GLY A 81 46.85 -29.69 -9.54
N GLN A 82 47.64 -29.29 -8.54
CA GLN A 82 48.25 -27.97 -8.33
C GLN A 82 49.49 -27.77 -9.23
N THR A 83 49.69 -26.56 -9.77
CA THR A 83 51.01 -25.99 -10.10
C THR A 83 51.03 -24.47 -9.90
N GLY A 84 52.01 -24.00 -9.12
CA GLY A 84 52.45 -22.60 -9.05
C GLY A 84 53.26 -22.22 -10.31
N SER A 85 53.78 -21.01 -10.51
CA SER A 85 54.50 -20.17 -9.54
C SER A 85 54.87 -18.81 -10.20
N VAL A 86 55.02 -17.79 -9.34
CA VAL A 86 56.01 -16.68 -9.40
C VAL A 86 55.78 -15.45 -10.31
N VAL A 87 55.90 -14.31 -9.62
CA VAL A 87 55.87 -12.88 -9.99
C VAL A 87 57.14 -12.46 -10.75
N PRO A 88 57.10 -11.34 -11.50
CA PRO A 88 58.09 -10.30 -11.21
C PRO A 88 57.48 -8.89 -11.11
N THR A 89 57.93 -8.17 -10.09
CA THR A 89 57.72 -6.75 -9.85
C THR A 89 58.53 -5.92 -10.85
N ALA A 90 57.89 -4.97 -11.54
CA ALA A 90 58.56 -3.82 -12.11
C ALA A 90 57.62 -2.60 -12.08
N SER A 91 58.02 -1.57 -11.36
CA SER A 91 57.40 -0.24 -11.34
C SER A 91 57.84 0.57 -12.55
N LEU A 92 56.90 1.20 -13.29
CA LEU A 92 56.83 2.64 -13.59
C LEU A 92 56.00 2.97 -14.84
N ALA A 93 55.17 4.02 -14.67
CA ALA A 93 54.81 5.08 -15.61
C ALA A 93 53.81 4.79 -16.76
N GLY A 94 52.56 5.20 -16.51
CA GLY A 94 51.80 6.13 -17.36
C GLY A 94 51.52 5.74 -18.81
N THR A 95 50.37 5.09 -19.03
CA THR A 95 49.69 5.14 -20.33
C THR A 95 48.31 5.74 -20.12
N GLU A 96 48.18 6.98 -20.55
CA GLU A 96 46.95 7.77 -20.48
C GLU A 96 45.98 7.23 -21.54
N VAL A 97 44.86 6.66 -21.10
CA VAL A 97 43.80 6.18 -21.99
C VAL A 97 43.14 7.41 -22.63
N SER A 98 43.13 7.47 -23.96
CA SER A 98 42.56 8.59 -24.72
C SER A 98 41.05 8.70 -24.51
N VAL A 99 40.53 9.93 -24.46
CA VAL A 99 39.10 10.25 -24.32
C VAL A 99 38.24 9.61 -25.42
N ASP A 100 38.82 9.34 -26.60
CA ASP A 100 38.12 8.69 -27.72
C ASP A 100 37.98 7.16 -27.54
N GLU A 101 38.86 6.54 -26.75
CA GLU A 101 38.77 5.11 -26.37
C GLU A 101 37.67 4.90 -25.32
N ILE A 102 37.52 5.85 -24.39
CA ILE A 102 36.45 5.89 -23.39
C ILE A 102 35.08 6.11 -24.05
N ARG A 103 35.02 6.96 -25.07
CA ARG A 103 33.75 7.24 -25.79
C ARG A 103 33.29 6.04 -26.63
N SER A 104 34.22 5.22 -27.11
CA SER A 104 33.91 4.02 -27.91
C SER A 104 33.41 2.85 -27.07
N ALA A 105 33.83 2.74 -25.80
CA ALA A 105 33.32 1.73 -24.87
C ALA A 105 31.87 1.99 -24.41
N ALA A 106 31.45 3.26 -24.37
CA ALA A 106 30.08 3.65 -23.99
C ALA A 106 29.04 3.42 -25.10
N ALA A 107 29.47 3.26 -26.36
CA ALA A 107 28.58 3.08 -27.50
C ALA A 107 28.20 1.61 -27.79
N ALA A 108 28.78 0.64 -27.06
CA ALA A 108 28.67 -0.79 -27.39
C ALA A 108 27.81 -1.64 -26.43
N SER A 109 27.07 -1.06 -25.48
CA SER A 109 26.16 -1.83 -24.61
C SER A 109 24.69 -1.49 -24.86
N SER A 110 24.19 -1.93 -26.01
CA SER A 110 22.75 -2.06 -26.25
C SER A 110 22.29 -3.45 -25.85
N GLY A 111 21.27 -3.52 -24.98
CA GLY A 111 20.38 -4.67 -24.88
C GLY A 111 20.36 -5.36 -23.52
N TYR A 112 19.28 -5.12 -22.78
CA TYR A 112 18.78 -5.91 -21.64
C TYR A 112 19.57 -5.74 -20.31
N TYR A 113 18.98 -5.02 -19.34
CA TYR A 113 19.42 -4.89 -17.93
C TYR A 113 20.00 -6.20 -17.33
N PRO A 114 20.97 -6.20 -16.37
CA PRO A 114 21.85 -5.14 -15.81
C PRO A 114 23.36 -5.56 -15.71
N PRO A 115 24.27 -4.73 -15.13
CA PRO A 115 24.81 -5.12 -13.82
C PRO A 115 25.19 -3.92 -12.94
N SER A 116 24.21 -3.18 -12.45
CA SER A 116 24.26 -2.40 -11.20
C SER A 116 23.02 -1.53 -11.21
N LEU A 117 22.08 -1.80 -10.29
CA LEU A 117 21.04 -0.83 -9.96
C LEU A 117 21.74 0.49 -9.66
N HIS A 118 21.54 1.43 -10.59
CA HIS A 118 22.29 2.67 -10.79
C HIS A 118 22.98 3.20 -9.53
N GLY A 119 24.30 3.04 -9.49
CA GLY A 119 25.15 3.98 -8.77
C GLY A 119 24.92 5.38 -9.35
N ALA A 120 24.72 6.37 -8.47
CA ALA A 120 24.50 7.79 -8.76
C ALA A 120 23.05 8.23 -9.08
N LEU A 121 22.13 8.03 -8.13
CA LEU A 121 21.20 9.08 -7.68
C LEU A 121 21.12 9.12 -6.15
N VAL A 122 22.30 9.04 -5.52
CA VAL A 122 22.50 9.42 -4.13
C VAL A 122 22.79 10.92 -4.13
N GLY A 123 21.74 11.73 -4.02
CA GLY A 123 21.87 13.03 -3.36
C GLY A 123 21.94 12.76 -1.86
N SER A 124 23.11 12.38 -1.35
CA SER A 124 23.35 12.36 0.10
C SER A 124 23.36 13.81 0.60
N PRO A 125 22.65 14.15 1.69
CA PRO A 125 23.15 15.17 2.59
C PRO A 125 24.46 14.64 3.18
N GLU A 126 25.51 15.42 3.00
CA GLU A 126 26.85 15.27 3.55
C GLU A 126 26.85 14.69 4.99
N PRO A 127 27.46 13.52 5.23
CA PRO A 127 27.84 13.11 6.57
C PRO A 127 29.20 13.73 6.91
N GLU A 128 29.25 14.51 7.98
CA GLU A 128 30.53 14.93 8.57
C GLU A 128 31.37 13.71 9.01
N PRO A 129 32.71 13.82 8.94
CA PRO A 129 33.59 12.65 8.92
C PRO A 129 33.93 12.20 10.34
N ILE A 130 33.69 10.92 10.65
CA ILE A 130 34.53 10.21 11.62
C ILE A 130 34.91 8.86 11.03
N GLY A 131 36.17 8.77 10.63
CA GLY A 131 36.80 7.53 10.20
C GLY A 131 37.01 6.58 11.37
N GLN A 132 36.87 5.29 11.12
CA GLN A 132 38.00 4.34 11.03
C GLN A 132 37.43 2.91 11.08
N VAL A 133 37.85 2.13 10.09
CA VAL A 133 37.65 0.69 9.97
C VAL A 133 38.21 -0.02 11.21
N LEU A 134 37.38 -0.75 11.95
CA LEU A 134 37.85 -1.61 13.04
C LEU A 134 38.22 -2.99 12.49
N VAL A 135 39.52 -3.15 12.20
CA VAL A 135 40.18 -4.46 12.09
C VAL A 135 40.31 -5.05 13.50
N TYR A 136 39.85 -6.29 13.71
CA TYR A 136 39.99 -6.99 14.97
C TYR A 136 41.40 -7.60 15.05
N GLN A 137 42.30 -6.98 15.82
CA GLN A 137 43.55 -7.60 16.27
C GLN A 137 43.47 -7.84 17.78
N GLY A 138 43.51 -9.12 18.17
CA GLY A 138 43.66 -9.52 19.56
C GLY A 138 45.10 -9.33 20.02
N GLY A 139 45.29 -8.81 21.25
CA GLY A 139 46.61 -8.69 21.87
C GLY A 139 46.59 -7.90 23.18
N TYR A 140 46.90 -8.62 24.25
CA TYR A 140 47.25 -8.21 25.63
C TYR A 140 47.65 -6.75 25.93
N GLY A 141 47.06 -6.23 27.01
CA GLY A 141 47.73 -5.36 28.00
C GLY A 141 47.57 -3.85 27.83
N GLY A 142 47.14 -3.19 28.91
CA GLY A 142 47.36 -1.75 29.12
C GLY A 142 46.10 -0.89 29.19
N ASP A 143 45.70 -0.60 30.42
CA ASP A 143 44.69 0.38 30.82
C ASP A 143 44.94 1.79 30.24
N TYR A 144 43.99 2.32 29.47
CA TYR A 144 43.67 3.76 29.35
C TYR A 144 42.22 3.90 28.84
N GLY A 145 41.28 4.05 29.77
CA GLY A 145 39.87 4.26 29.47
C GLY A 145 39.58 5.65 28.90
N GLY A 146 39.15 5.70 27.64
CA GLY A 146 38.33 6.77 27.07
C GLY A 146 36.90 6.28 26.86
N PRO A 147 35.85 7.14 26.93
CA PRO A 147 34.47 6.69 26.90
C PRO A 147 34.12 6.18 25.50
N ARG A 148 34.12 4.84 25.35
CA ARG A 148 33.37 4.16 24.30
C ARG A 148 31.92 4.69 24.36
N ALA A 149 31.31 5.01 23.22
CA ALA A 149 29.87 5.19 23.13
C ALA A 149 29.17 3.85 23.38
N GLN A 150 29.18 3.41 24.65
CA GLN A 150 28.22 2.47 25.17
C GLN A 150 26.86 3.13 24.98
N PHE A 151 25.88 2.37 24.47
CA PHE A 151 24.47 2.75 24.53
C PHE A 151 24.22 3.37 25.90
N GLN A 152 24.07 4.71 25.96
CA GLN A 152 23.71 5.37 27.19
C GLN A 152 22.28 4.96 27.46
N ARG A 153 22.14 3.89 28.25
CA ARG A 153 20.91 3.42 28.82
C ARG A 153 20.37 4.60 29.60
N LYS A 154 19.47 5.39 29.01
CA LYS A 154 18.76 6.44 29.77
C LYS A 154 17.87 5.69 30.75
N ILE A 155 18.40 5.48 31.94
CA ILE A 155 17.67 4.92 33.07
C ILE A 155 16.69 6.00 33.49
N LEU A 156 15.40 5.75 33.31
CA LEU A 156 14.35 6.64 33.81
C LEU A 156 14.43 6.64 35.33
N ASP A 157 14.48 7.83 35.93
CA ASP A 157 14.44 7.93 37.38
C ASP A 157 12.99 7.81 37.92
N GLU A 158 12.84 7.66 39.24
CA GLU A 158 11.51 7.52 39.86
C GLU A 158 10.62 8.75 39.60
N VAL A 159 11.19 9.94 39.46
CA VAL A 159 10.45 11.18 39.24
C VAL A 159 9.85 11.17 37.83
N GLU A 160 10.68 10.91 36.81
CA GLU A 160 10.27 10.78 35.41
C GLU A 160 9.19 9.70 35.25
N ILE A 161 9.38 8.52 35.86
CA ILE A 161 8.41 7.41 35.81
C ILE A 161 7.05 7.84 36.37
N ARG A 162 7.03 8.55 37.51
CA ARG A 162 5.80 9.01 38.14
C ARG A 162 5.13 10.11 37.33
N GLU A 163 5.89 11.06 36.80
CA GLU A 163 5.36 12.14 35.96
C GLU A 163 4.66 11.59 34.72
N LEU A 164 5.29 10.63 34.02
CA LEU A 164 4.71 9.96 32.86
C LEU A 164 3.40 9.23 33.19
N LEU A 165 3.36 8.52 34.32
CA LEU A 165 2.14 7.84 34.74
C LEU A 165 1.05 8.83 35.15
N ILE A 166 1.40 9.91 35.86
CA ILE A 166 0.46 10.96 36.28
C ILE A 166 -0.15 11.64 35.05
N ASP A 167 0.66 11.96 34.05
CA ASP A 167 0.21 12.54 32.80
C ASP A 167 -0.75 11.59 32.07
N HIS A 168 -0.37 10.32 31.89
CA HIS A 168 -1.23 9.32 31.25
C HIS A 168 -2.58 9.14 31.96
N VAL A 169 -2.57 9.06 33.30
CA VAL A 169 -3.78 8.92 34.12
C VAL A 169 -4.63 10.19 34.06
N GLY A 170 -4.01 11.38 34.04
CA GLY A 170 -4.69 12.67 34.01
C GLY A 170 -5.55 12.88 32.76
N HIS A 171 -5.22 12.23 31.66
CA HIS A 171 -6.01 12.24 30.43
C HIS A 171 -7.27 11.34 30.48
N ARG A 172 -7.50 10.59 31.57
CA ARG A 172 -8.64 9.65 31.71
C ARG A 172 -9.55 10.06 32.86
N CYS A 173 -10.76 10.54 32.52
CA CYS A 173 -11.74 11.14 33.45
C CYS A 173 -12.10 10.30 34.69
N CYS A 174 -12.00 8.97 34.63
CA CYS A 174 -12.41 8.07 35.69
C CYS A 174 -11.25 7.43 36.45
N TRP A 175 -10.02 7.85 36.21
CA TRP A 175 -8.86 7.29 36.87
C TRP A 175 -8.38 8.25 37.95
N GLY A 176 -8.41 7.81 39.21
CA GLY A 176 -7.94 8.62 40.33
C GLY A 176 -6.42 8.75 40.33
N SER A 177 -5.87 9.94 40.57
CA SER A 177 -4.42 10.17 40.53
C SER A 177 -3.64 9.56 41.71
N ARG A 178 -4.34 9.05 42.74
CA ARG A 178 -3.72 8.62 44.01
C ARG A 178 -2.74 7.46 43.82
N PRO A 179 -3.05 6.38 43.08
CA PRO A 179 -2.07 5.32 42.85
C PRO A 179 -0.80 5.80 42.14
N ALA A 180 -0.95 6.65 41.12
CA ALA A 180 0.20 7.21 40.40
C ALA A 180 1.10 8.10 41.29
N ARG A 181 0.51 8.82 42.25
CA ARG A 181 1.23 9.75 43.13
C ARG A 181 1.78 9.13 44.41
N THR A 182 1.19 8.06 44.93
CA THR A 182 1.49 7.60 46.30
C THR A 182 1.88 6.13 46.41
N TRP A 183 1.63 5.30 45.40
CA TRP A 183 2.06 3.90 45.47
C TRP A 183 3.58 3.81 45.36
N ARG A 184 4.17 2.79 45.98
CA ARG A 184 5.62 2.57 45.92
C ARG A 184 5.96 1.87 44.61
N ILE A 185 6.99 2.34 43.91
CA ILE A 185 7.58 1.59 42.81
C ILE A 185 8.27 0.36 43.41
N HIS A 186 7.76 -0.83 43.09
CA HIS A 186 8.24 -2.10 43.59
C HIS A 186 9.35 -2.68 42.70
N SER A 187 9.16 -2.64 41.38
CA SER A 187 10.17 -3.06 40.40
C SER A 187 10.14 -2.20 39.16
N VAL A 188 11.31 -2.05 38.54
CA VAL A 188 11.53 -1.41 37.24
C VAL A 188 12.37 -2.38 36.42
N GLU A 189 11.83 -2.86 35.31
CA GLU A 189 12.43 -3.92 34.51
C GLU A 189 12.55 -3.50 33.05
N ASP A 190 13.73 -3.67 32.47
CA ASP A 190 13.95 -3.41 31.05
C ASP A 190 13.51 -4.63 30.23
N CYS A 191 12.43 -4.44 29.47
CA CYS A 191 11.72 -5.45 28.70
C CYS A 191 11.81 -5.15 27.21
N ASN A 192 13.02 -4.84 26.71
CA ASN A 192 13.26 -4.45 25.31
C ASN A 192 12.54 -5.37 24.33
N VAL A 193 12.01 -4.77 23.27
CA VAL A 193 11.30 -5.46 22.20
C VAL A 193 12.07 -5.29 20.91
N TYR A 194 12.27 -6.38 20.17
CA TYR A 194 12.98 -6.35 18.90
C TYR A 194 11.99 -6.43 17.75
N VAL A 195 12.19 -5.57 16.77
CA VAL A 195 11.36 -5.48 15.59
C VAL A 195 12.23 -5.70 14.38
N GLY A 196 11.85 -6.67 13.56
CA GLY A 196 12.46 -6.92 12.27
C GLY A 196 11.48 -6.62 11.15
N THR A 197 11.93 -5.90 10.12
CA THR A 197 11.16 -5.62 8.91
C THR A 197 11.97 -6.01 7.68
N LEU A 198 11.33 -6.76 6.79
CA LEU A 198 11.82 -6.99 5.43
C LEU A 198 10.87 -6.31 4.46
N ASP A 199 11.33 -5.23 3.85
CA ASP A 199 10.64 -4.54 2.78
C ASP A 199 11.15 -5.08 1.44
N THR A 200 10.27 -5.68 0.63
CA THR A 200 10.57 -6.14 -0.73
C THR A 200 9.89 -5.19 -1.72
N PHE A 201 10.70 -4.36 -2.38
CA PHE A 201 10.26 -3.42 -3.40
C PHE A 201 10.16 -4.10 -4.76
N ILE A 202 8.96 -4.11 -5.33
CA ILE A 202 8.65 -4.84 -6.56
C ILE A 202 8.06 -3.92 -7.62
N GLU A 203 8.23 -4.35 -8.87
CA GLU A 203 7.59 -3.76 -10.04
C GLU A 203 6.73 -4.82 -10.74
N GLU A 204 5.47 -4.51 -10.95
CA GLU A 204 4.52 -5.31 -11.72
C GLU A 204 4.18 -4.58 -13.02
N ARG A 205 4.08 -5.33 -14.11
CA ARG A 205 3.59 -4.81 -15.39
C ARG A 205 2.48 -5.69 -15.93
N GLU A 206 1.43 -5.08 -16.44
CA GLU A 206 0.37 -5.76 -17.20
C GLU A 206 -0.01 -4.98 -18.46
N ILE A 207 -0.64 -5.65 -19.42
CA ILE A 207 -1.13 -5.02 -20.65
C ILE A 207 -2.65 -5.00 -20.61
N ILE A 208 -3.23 -3.83 -20.84
CA ILE A 208 -4.64 -3.66 -21.12
C ILE A 208 -4.83 -3.21 -22.58
N ARG A 209 -5.94 -3.64 -23.18
CA ARG A 209 -6.36 -3.19 -24.50
C ARG A 209 -7.44 -2.14 -24.36
N GLU A 210 -7.23 -0.98 -24.95
CA GLU A 210 -8.20 0.11 -25.02
C GLU A 210 -8.68 0.26 -26.47
N THR A 211 -9.97 0.52 -26.66
CA THR A 211 -10.55 0.76 -27.99
C THR A 211 -11.39 2.03 -27.99
N GLU A 212 -11.29 2.81 -29.04
CA GLU A 212 -12.05 4.05 -29.24
C GLU A 212 -12.56 4.20 -30.68
N PRO A 213 -13.62 4.98 -30.94
CA PRO A 213 -14.07 5.26 -32.30
C PRO A 213 -12.95 5.85 -33.16
N TYR A 214 -12.62 5.21 -34.28
CA TYR A 214 -11.65 5.77 -35.22
C TYR A 214 -12.32 6.81 -36.11
N LEU A 215 -11.93 8.07 -35.99
CA LEU A 215 -12.50 9.19 -36.76
C LEU A 215 -11.65 9.61 -37.97
N GLY A 216 -10.61 8.84 -38.30
CA GLY A 216 -9.60 9.19 -39.29
C GLY A 216 -8.34 9.79 -38.65
N GLY A 217 -7.22 9.76 -39.39
CA GLY A 217 -5.93 10.29 -38.95
C GLY A 217 -4.78 9.33 -39.24
N SER A 218 -3.56 9.75 -39.00
CA SER A 218 -2.41 8.84 -38.93
C SER A 218 -2.44 8.11 -37.59
N ILE A 219 -2.11 6.81 -37.60
CA ILE A 219 -1.97 6.01 -36.38
C ILE A 219 -0.52 5.58 -36.21
N ASP A 220 -0.14 5.35 -34.96
CA ASP A 220 1.13 4.77 -34.59
C ASP A 220 1.04 3.23 -34.54
N GLY A 221 0.94 2.62 -35.73
CA GLY A 221 0.86 1.18 -35.90
C GLY A 221 2.18 0.53 -36.29
N LYS A 222 2.11 -0.76 -36.64
CA LYS A 222 3.26 -1.60 -37.02
C LYS A 222 4.10 -1.06 -38.18
N ASP A 223 3.53 -0.20 -39.02
CA ASP A 223 4.24 0.42 -40.14
C ASP A 223 5.31 1.43 -39.67
N ASN A 224 5.21 1.95 -38.44
CA ASN A 224 6.18 2.90 -37.87
C ASN A 224 7.29 2.20 -37.06
N GLY A 225 7.20 0.88 -36.87
CA GLY A 225 8.20 0.12 -36.11
C GLY A 225 7.61 -1.14 -35.47
N PRO A 226 8.48 -2.04 -34.95
CA PRO A 226 8.02 -3.19 -34.17
C PRO A 226 7.41 -2.73 -32.85
N GLU A 227 6.34 -3.41 -32.43
CA GLU A 227 5.75 -3.21 -31.11
C GLU A 227 6.76 -3.62 -30.01
N LEU A 228 6.99 -2.74 -29.03
CA LEU A 228 7.91 -3.03 -27.94
C LEU A 228 7.35 -4.04 -26.94
N GLY A 229 8.22 -4.88 -26.40
CA GLY A 229 7.88 -5.78 -25.29
C GLY A 229 7.55 -5.01 -24.01
N LEU A 230 6.70 -5.59 -23.16
CA LEU A 230 6.22 -4.95 -21.92
C LEU A 230 7.37 -4.50 -21.00
N TRP A 231 8.43 -5.32 -20.91
CA TRP A 231 9.60 -5.04 -20.08
C TRP A 231 10.70 -4.25 -20.80
N GLU A 232 10.51 -3.95 -22.08
CA GLU A 232 11.42 -3.12 -22.89
C GLU A 232 11.06 -1.63 -22.82
N LEU A 233 9.88 -1.28 -22.28
CA LEU A 233 9.49 0.11 -22.06
C LEU A 233 10.46 0.81 -21.11
N ASP A 234 10.98 1.96 -21.55
CA ASP A 234 11.83 2.84 -20.76
C ASP A 234 10.99 3.67 -19.78
N LEU A 235 11.12 3.37 -18.50
CA LEU A 235 10.37 4.02 -17.43
C LEU A 235 11.27 4.84 -16.49
N ARG A 236 12.50 5.16 -16.89
CA ARG A 236 13.49 5.85 -16.03
C ARG A 236 12.96 7.17 -15.46
N SER A 237 12.23 7.95 -16.27
CA SER A 237 11.62 9.22 -15.84
C SER A 237 10.45 9.05 -14.87
N GLN A 238 9.85 7.86 -14.84
CA GLN A 238 8.68 7.53 -14.03
C GLN A 238 9.02 6.69 -12.80
N PHE A 239 10.25 6.18 -12.73
CA PHE A 239 10.68 5.34 -11.63
C PHE A 239 10.58 6.10 -10.30
N PRO A 240 9.85 5.55 -9.30
CA PRO A 240 9.70 6.21 -8.00
C PRO A 240 10.98 6.09 -7.15
N VAL A 241 11.02 6.86 -6.05
CA VAL A 241 11.96 6.58 -4.97
C VAL A 241 11.72 5.15 -4.45
N LEU A 242 12.79 4.44 -4.09
CA LEU A 242 12.68 3.08 -3.58
C LEU A 242 11.82 3.01 -2.31
N PHE A 243 11.11 1.89 -2.17
CA PHE A 243 10.24 1.60 -1.04
C PHE A 243 9.04 2.54 -0.86
N VAL A 244 8.54 3.15 -1.96
CA VAL A 244 7.21 3.77 -1.94
C VAL A 244 6.13 2.71 -1.65
N PRO A 245 5.09 3.04 -0.88
CA PRO A 245 4.01 2.09 -0.61
C PRO A 245 3.35 1.60 -1.90
N TYR A 246 3.03 2.54 -2.79
CA TYR A 246 2.38 2.27 -4.07
C TYR A 246 2.59 3.42 -5.06
N LYS A 247 2.82 3.11 -6.34
CA LYS A 247 2.74 4.03 -7.47
C LYS A 247 2.25 3.26 -8.70
N GLU A 248 1.25 3.79 -9.39
CA GLU A 248 0.78 3.28 -10.67
C GLU A 248 0.98 4.31 -11.77
N VAL A 249 1.40 3.87 -12.94
CA VAL A 249 1.47 4.68 -14.16
C VAL A 249 0.90 3.90 -15.34
N ARG A 250 0.43 4.63 -16.35
CA ARG A 250 -0.12 4.06 -17.58
C ARG A 250 0.67 4.60 -18.75
N GLU A 251 1.26 3.70 -19.52
CA GLU A 251 2.06 4.05 -20.67
C GLU A 251 1.52 3.38 -21.92
N LYS A 252 1.42 4.15 -23.01
CA LYS A 252 1.05 3.58 -24.30
C LYS A 252 2.23 2.77 -24.83
N ILE A 253 1.97 1.53 -25.27
CA ILE A 253 3.00 0.73 -25.94
C ILE A 253 3.22 1.34 -27.34
N PRO A 254 4.44 1.78 -27.68
CA PRO A 254 4.74 2.34 -28.99
C PRO A 254 4.41 1.37 -30.12
N HIS A 255 3.94 1.90 -31.25
CA HIS A 255 3.61 1.13 -32.46
C HIS A 255 2.52 0.04 -32.27
N SER A 256 1.76 0.11 -31.17
CA SER A 256 0.72 -0.87 -30.83
C SER A 256 -0.66 -0.57 -31.40
N GLU A 257 -0.82 0.56 -32.11
CA GLU A 257 -2.13 0.96 -32.62
C GLU A 257 -2.54 0.12 -33.84
N VAL A 258 -3.79 -0.32 -33.84
CA VAL A 258 -4.39 -1.09 -34.93
C VAL A 258 -5.80 -0.59 -35.17
N ILE A 259 -6.15 -0.39 -36.44
CA ILE A 259 -7.54 -0.12 -36.82
C ILE A 259 -8.25 -1.46 -36.97
N GLU A 260 -9.26 -1.68 -36.14
CA GLU A 260 -10.10 -2.88 -36.15
C GLU A 260 -11.49 -2.53 -36.66
N LYS A 261 -12.15 -3.48 -37.34
CA LYS A 261 -13.56 -3.30 -37.71
C LYS A 261 -14.38 -3.29 -36.44
N CYS A 262 -15.33 -2.36 -36.34
CA CYS A 262 -16.25 -2.32 -35.21
C CYS A 262 -17.04 -3.63 -35.16
N SER A 263 -16.91 -4.38 -34.06
CA SER A 263 -17.54 -5.68 -33.84
C SER A 263 -19.07 -5.58 -33.82
N VAL A 264 -19.61 -4.46 -33.30
CA VAL A 264 -21.05 -4.25 -33.14
C VAL A 264 -21.77 -4.03 -34.48
N CYS A 265 -21.19 -3.24 -35.39
CA CYS A 265 -21.78 -2.98 -36.70
C CYS A 265 -21.09 -3.72 -37.86
N ALA A 266 -20.16 -4.64 -37.55
CA ALA A 266 -19.35 -5.38 -38.52
C ALA A 266 -18.72 -4.48 -39.61
N GLY A 267 -18.19 -3.31 -39.23
CA GLY A 267 -17.60 -2.37 -40.20
C GLY A 267 -18.56 -1.41 -40.90
N ARG A 268 -19.89 -1.53 -40.72
CA ARG A 268 -20.87 -0.77 -41.49
C ARG A 268 -21.06 0.69 -41.04
N GLY A 269 -20.69 1.04 -39.81
CA GLY A 269 -20.97 2.35 -39.21
C GLY A 269 -22.43 2.55 -38.78
N SER A 270 -23.35 1.70 -39.21
CA SER A 270 -24.76 1.73 -38.85
C SER A 270 -25.25 0.37 -38.36
N ILE A 271 -26.25 0.38 -37.48
CA ILE A 271 -26.97 -0.81 -37.01
C ILE A 271 -28.43 -0.72 -37.44
N VAL A 272 -29.05 -1.89 -37.61
CA VAL A 272 -30.45 -1.98 -38.03
C VAL A 272 -31.35 -1.44 -36.92
N CYS A 273 -32.33 -0.62 -37.29
CA CYS A 273 -33.32 -0.09 -36.35
C CYS A 273 -34.24 -1.23 -35.89
N ALA A 274 -34.06 -1.69 -34.66
CA ALA A 274 -34.90 -2.74 -34.07
C ALA A 274 -36.39 -2.38 -34.07
N THR A 275 -36.75 -1.10 -33.95
CA THR A 275 -38.16 -0.66 -34.00
C THR A 275 -38.81 -0.89 -35.37
N CYS A 276 -38.05 -0.80 -36.46
CA CYS A 276 -38.57 -0.97 -37.82
C CYS A 276 -38.38 -2.39 -38.37
N ASN A 277 -37.42 -3.13 -37.83
CA ASN A 277 -36.89 -4.35 -38.44
C ASN A 277 -36.63 -5.45 -37.39
N ALA A 278 -37.48 -5.54 -36.35
CA ALA A 278 -37.34 -6.53 -35.27
C ALA A 278 -37.27 -7.98 -35.79
N ASP A 279 -38.04 -8.29 -36.84
CA ASP A 279 -38.20 -9.65 -37.37
C ASP A 279 -37.43 -9.89 -38.68
N GLN A 280 -36.44 -9.06 -39.00
CA GLN A 280 -35.69 -9.21 -40.25
C GLN A 280 -34.43 -10.07 -40.07
N GLU A 281 -34.09 -10.80 -41.12
CA GLU A 281 -32.85 -11.59 -41.16
C GLU A 281 -31.62 -10.67 -41.03
N PRO A 282 -30.57 -11.12 -40.31
CA PRO A 282 -29.32 -10.38 -40.18
C PRO A 282 -28.75 -9.98 -41.54
N GLY A 283 -28.68 -8.67 -41.81
CA GLY A 283 -28.13 -8.14 -43.06
C GLY A 283 -29.15 -7.44 -43.95
N PHE A 284 -30.45 -7.70 -43.75
CA PHE A 284 -31.52 -7.02 -44.47
C PHE A 284 -32.23 -6.00 -43.59
N TYR A 285 -32.65 -4.89 -44.18
CA TYR A 285 -33.46 -3.87 -43.49
C TYR A 285 -34.41 -3.22 -44.48
N LYS A 286 -35.56 -2.80 -43.96
CA LYS A 286 -36.57 -2.05 -44.71
C LYS A 286 -36.39 -0.57 -44.43
N GLU A 287 -36.25 0.20 -45.50
CA GLU A 287 -36.30 1.66 -45.47
C GLU A 287 -37.76 2.16 -45.54
N ASN A 288 -37.94 3.45 -45.30
CA ASN A 288 -39.20 4.19 -45.39
C ASN A 288 -40.34 3.60 -44.54
N GLN A 289 -40.00 2.91 -43.45
CA GLN A 289 -40.99 2.40 -42.50
C GLN A 289 -41.62 3.56 -41.73
N MET A 290 -42.91 3.78 -41.97
CA MET A 290 -43.71 4.83 -41.35
C MET A 290 -44.67 4.21 -40.34
N THR A 291 -44.81 4.82 -39.16
CA THR A 291 -45.76 4.39 -38.15
C THR A 291 -47.08 5.15 -38.30
N GLN A 292 -48.19 4.53 -37.93
CA GLN A 292 -49.46 5.25 -37.89
C GLN A 292 -49.37 6.41 -36.89
N CYS A 293 -49.87 7.58 -37.31
CA CYS A 293 -49.90 8.73 -36.43
C CYS A 293 -50.88 8.46 -35.28
N ALA A 294 -50.37 8.33 -34.07
CA ALA A 294 -51.18 8.05 -32.89
C ALA A 294 -52.22 9.14 -32.58
N THR A 295 -52.01 10.37 -33.06
CA THR A 295 -52.93 11.50 -32.84
C THR A 295 -54.18 11.44 -33.71
N CYS A 296 -54.08 10.92 -34.94
CA CYS A 296 -55.22 10.81 -35.86
C CYS A 296 -55.55 9.35 -36.21
N TYR A 297 -54.91 8.37 -35.56
CA TYR A 297 -55.06 6.93 -35.81
C TYR A 297 -55.02 6.55 -37.29
N GLY A 298 -54.09 7.12 -38.05
CA GLY A 298 -53.97 6.85 -39.50
C GLY A 298 -54.84 7.71 -40.42
N ARG A 299 -55.81 8.49 -39.91
CA ARG A 299 -56.75 9.25 -40.76
C ARG A 299 -56.15 10.47 -41.46
N GLY A 300 -55.14 11.10 -40.87
CA GLY A 300 -54.64 12.40 -41.33
C GLY A 300 -55.49 13.60 -40.90
N LEU A 301 -56.68 13.35 -40.35
CA LEU A 301 -57.62 14.36 -39.85
C LEU A 301 -57.94 14.10 -38.36
N ILE A 302 -58.26 15.17 -37.63
CA ILE A 302 -58.75 15.13 -36.24
C ILE A 302 -60.21 15.57 -36.28
N ALA A 303 -61.10 14.65 -35.88
CA ALA A 303 -62.53 14.89 -35.82
C ALA A 303 -62.90 15.61 -34.52
N HIS A 304 -63.66 16.70 -34.65
CA HIS A 304 -64.17 17.49 -33.53
C HIS A 304 -65.61 17.10 -33.17
N LYS A 305 -66.04 17.45 -31.96
CA LYS A 305 -67.40 17.14 -31.47
C LYS A 305 -68.51 17.86 -32.23
N ASP A 306 -68.19 18.96 -32.90
CA ASP A 306 -69.09 19.74 -33.75
C ASP A 306 -69.25 19.15 -35.16
N GLY A 307 -68.57 18.03 -35.46
CA GLY A 307 -68.61 17.37 -36.76
C GLY A 307 -67.62 17.92 -37.79
N SER A 308 -66.82 18.93 -37.43
CA SER A 308 -65.76 19.45 -38.29
C SER A 308 -64.48 18.60 -38.23
N ASP A 309 -63.75 18.52 -39.33
CA ASP A 309 -62.44 17.86 -39.40
C ASP A 309 -61.35 18.90 -39.57
N THR A 310 -60.27 18.77 -38.80
CA THR A 310 -59.05 19.57 -38.99
C THR A 310 -57.89 18.70 -39.43
N VAL A 311 -57.01 19.24 -40.27
CA VAL A 311 -55.80 18.55 -40.70
C VAL A 311 -54.93 18.25 -39.48
N CYS A 312 -54.55 16.99 -39.31
CA CYS A 312 -53.67 16.59 -38.22
C CYS A 312 -52.29 17.23 -38.41
N VAL A 313 -51.95 18.19 -37.56
CA VAL A 313 -50.68 18.93 -37.60
C VAL A 313 -49.49 17.99 -37.44
N LYS A 314 -49.62 16.97 -36.59
CA LYS A 314 -48.52 16.05 -36.26
C LYS A 314 -48.04 15.21 -37.45
N CYS A 315 -48.92 14.86 -38.38
CA CYS A 315 -48.57 14.11 -39.60
C CYS A 315 -48.76 14.94 -40.88
N ASN A 316 -49.11 16.22 -40.74
CA ASN A 316 -49.46 17.12 -41.83
C ASN A 316 -50.44 16.50 -42.85
N GLY A 317 -51.53 15.91 -42.36
CA GLY A 317 -52.55 15.28 -43.20
C GLY A 317 -52.21 13.87 -43.73
N LYS A 318 -50.98 13.37 -43.55
CA LYS A 318 -50.54 12.10 -44.17
C LYS A 318 -51.01 10.83 -43.44
N GLY A 319 -51.53 10.96 -42.23
CA GLY A 319 -51.94 9.82 -41.40
C GLY A 319 -50.81 8.96 -40.83
N LYS A 320 -49.59 9.08 -41.35
CA LYS A 320 -48.39 8.36 -40.90
C LYS A 320 -47.26 9.32 -40.55
N ILE A 321 -46.41 8.94 -39.61
CA ILE A 321 -45.23 9.71 -39.19
C ILE A 321 -43.97 8.85 -39.32
N PRO A 322 -42.80 9.47 -39.50
CA PRO A 322 -41.56 8.71 -39.60
C PRO A 322 -41.25 7.98 -38.29
N CYS A 323 -40.51 6.87 -38.37
CA CYS A 323 -40.04 6.17 -37.19
C CYS A 323 -39.25 7.14 -36.30
N ALA A 324 -39.64 7.26 -35.02
CA ALA A 324 -38.97 8.17 -34.07
C ALA A 324 -37.50 7.80 -33.84
N THR A 325 -37.14 6.52 -33.95
CA THR A 325 -35.78 6.02 -33.69
C THR A 325 -34.82 6.24 -34.86
N CYS A 326 -35.26 6.02 -36.11
CA CYS A 326 -34.39 6.07 -37.29
C CYS A 326 -34.75 7.16 -38.32
N GLY A 327 -35.85 7.90 -38.12
CA GLY A 327 -36.38 8.85 -39.09
C GLY A 327 -36.84 8.16 -40.38
N SER A 328 -37.34 6.94 -40.27
CA SER A 328 -37.70 6.05 -41.40
C SER A 328 -36.54 5.55 -42.27
N ARG A 329 -35.28 5.79 -41.91
CA ARG A 329 -34.12 5.28 -42.66
C ARG A 329 -33.89 3.77 -42.51
N GLY A 330 -34.54 3.12 -41.54
CA GLY A 330 -34.33 1.70 -41.24
C GLY A 330 -32.99 1.37 -40.57
N LEU A 331 -32.03 2.29 -40.60
CA LEU A 331 -30.73 2.22 -39.95
C LEU A 331 -30.56 3.36 -38.93
N ILE A 332 -29.80 3.08 -37.88
CA ILE A 332 -29.33 4.08 -36.92
C ILE A 332 -27.81 4.05 -36.84
N LYS A 333 -27.23 5.20 -36.50
CA LYS A 333 -25.78 5.34 -36.35
C LYS A 333 -25.28 4.39 -35.25
N CYS A 334 -24.23 3.62 -35.52
CA CYS A 334 -23.63 2.77 -34.50
C CYS A 334 -23.02 3.65 -33.42
N ALA A 335 -23.46 3.49 -32.17
CA ALA A 335 -22.95 4.25 -31.04
C ALA A 335 -21.49 3.90 -30.71
N THR A 336 -21.13 2.61 -30.80
CA THR A 336 -19.79 2.10 -30.44
C THR A 336 -18.67 2.68 -31.30
N CYS A 337 -18.84 2.79 -32.61
CA CYS A 337 -17.86 3.41 -33.50
C CYS A 337 -18.24 4.83 -33.92
N ASN A 338 -19.28 5.41 -33.32
CA ASN A 338 -19.82 6.71 -33.69
C ASN A 338 -19.95 6.91 -35.22
N GLY A 339 -20.44 5.89 -35.92
CA GLY A 339 -20.69 5.97 -37.37
C GLY A 339 -19.51 5.65 -38.28
N SER A 340 -18.28 5.52 -37.78
CA SER A 340 -17.11 5.33 -38.65
C SER A 340 -16.96 3.89 -39.19
N GLY A 341 -17.59 2.93 -38.52
CA GLY A 341 -17.41 1.50 -38.82
C GLY A 341 -16.12 0.90 -38.26
N SER A 342 -15.20 1.72 -37.75
CA SER A 342 -13.87 1.29 -37.32
C SER A 342 -13.55 1.75 -35.90
N LEU A 343 -12.76 0.97 -35.18
CA LEU A 343 -12.26 1.27 -33.86
C LEU A 343 -10.74 1.32 -33.91
N LEU A 344 -10.15 2.30 -33.24
CA LEU A 344 -8.73 2.34 -32.97
C LEU A 344 -8.47 1.54 -31.69
N ALA A 345 -7.75 0.42 -31.82
CA ALA A 345 -7.30 -0.38 -30.71
C ALA A 345 -5.85 -0.02 -30.38
N ARG A 346 -5.54 0.14 -29.09
CA ARG A 346 -4.18 0.39 -28.60
C ARG A 346 -3.89 -0.43 -27.34
N LYS A 347 -2.62 -0.78 -27.14
CA LYS A 347 -2.19 -1.46 -25.92
C LYS A 347 -1.60 -0.44 -24.95
N LEU A 348 -2.05 -0.48 -23.71
CA LEU A 348 -1.49 0.28 -22.61
C LEU A 348 -0.82 -0.67 -21.63
N ALA A 349 0.40 -0.34 -21.25
CA ALA A 349 1.08 -0.95 -20.12
C ALA A 349 0.65 -0.26 -18.83
N ILE A 350 0.19 -1.03 -17.86
CA ILE A 350 -0.04 -0.57 -16.49
C ILE A 350 1.14 -1.04 -15.67
N ILE A 351 1.88 -0.10 -15.10
CA ILE A 351 3.07 -0.40 -14.30
C ILE A 351 2.81 0.02 -12.87
N ARG A 352 3.07 -0.91 -11.94
CA ARG A 352 2.87 -0.72 -10.51
C ARG A 352 4.16 -0.97 -9.76
N TRP A 353 4.62 0.02 -9.03
CA TRP A 353 5.66 -0.16 -8.02
C TRP A 353 5.01 -0.22 -6.65
N LYS A 354 5.34 -1.22 -5.85
CA LYS A 354 4.82 -1.35 -4.49
C LYS A 354 5.83 -2.02 -3.57
N THR A 355 5.68 -1.76 -2.27
CA THR A 355 6.50 -2.39 -1.23
C THR A 355 5.69 -3.43 -0.51
N LEU A 356 6.17 -4.68 -0.55
CA LEU A 356 5.66 -5.74 0.31
C LEU A 356 6.46 -5.72 1.60
N SER A 357 5.82 -5.50 2.74
CA SER A 357 6.51 -5.43 4.03
C SER A 357 6.10 -6.60 4.91
N THR A 358 7.06 -7.44 5.28
CA THR A 358 6.90 -8.41 6.37
C THR A 358 7.48 -7.79 7.64
N ARG A 359 6.76 -7.91 8.76
CA ARG A 359 7.21 -7.44 10.07
C ARG A 359 7.07 -8.51 11.12
N LYS A 360 8.13 -8.71 11.90
CA LYS A 360 8.17 -9.61 13.04
C LYS A 360 8.50 -8.85 14.30
N VAL A 361 7.77 -9.14 15.36
CA VAL A 361 8.01 -8.59 16.70
C VAL A 361 8.45 -9.72 17.61
N ASN A 362 9.49 -9.47 18.40
CA ASN A 362 9.91 -10.36 19.46
C ASN A 362 9.97 -9.59 20.77
N ALA A 363 8.87 -9.68 21.53
CA ALA A 363 8.76 -9.12 22.85
C ALA A 363 9.28 -10.13 23.88
N THR A 364 10.15 -9.68 24.78
CA THR A 364 10.51 -10.46 25.97
C THR A 364 9.26 -10.72 26.83
N SER A 365 9.28 -11.78 27.66
CA SER A 365 8.16 -12.14 28.55
C SER A 365 7.66 -10.97 29.41
N GLY A 366 8.56 -10.03 29.72
CA GLY A 366 8.24 -8.78 30.40
C GLY A 366 7.23 -7.91 29.66
N ALA A 367 7.39 -7.74 28.34
CA ALA A 367 6.60 -6.88 27.46
C ALA A 367 5.47 -7.60 26.70
N ALA A 368 5.32 -8.91 26.85
CA ALA A 368 4.31 -9.71 26.14
C ALA A 368 2.84 -9.29 26.38
N SER A 369 2.57 -8.45 27.38
CA SER A 369 1.21 -7.90 27.62
C SER A 369 0.91 -6.65 26.80
N VAL A 370 1.90 -6.10 26.09
CA VAL A 370 1.75 -4.95 25.19
C VAL A 370 1.45 -5.50 23.78
N PRO A 371 0.37 -5.06 23.12
CA PRO A 371 0.04 -5.49 21.77
C PRO A 371 1.11 -5.11 20.76
N ASP A 372 1.31 -5.97 19.76
CA ASP A 372 2.32 -5.75 18.73
C ASP A 372 2.07 -4.45 17.96
N GLU A 373 0.82 -4.02 17.77
CA GLU A 373 0.45 -2.79 17.06
C GLU A 373 1.07 -1.54 17.70
N VAL A 374 1.28 -1.55 19.02
CA VAL A 374 1.96 -0.46 19.73
C VAL A 374 3.42 -0.39 19.26
N PHE A 375 4.07 -1.54 19.13
CA PHE A 375 5.41 -1.62 18.60
C PHE A 375 5.45 -1.30 17.11
N HIS A 376 4.41 -1.59 16.32
CA HIS A 376 4.29 -1.22 14.89
C HIS A 376 4.46 0.27 14.62
N ARG A 377 3.98 1.12 15.53
CA ARG A 377 4.09 2.58 15.41
C ARG A 377 5.39 3.14 15.97
N SER A 378 6.11 2.35 16.74
CA SER A 378 7.37 2.75 17.37
C SER A 378 8.49 2.79 16.31
N LYS A 379 9.26 3.88 16.30
CA LYS A 379 10.47 4.03 15.47
C LYS A 379 11.62 3.18 15.98
N GLY A 380 11.74 3.04 17.32
CA GLY A 380 12.84 2.34 17.96
C GLY A 380 14.22 2.91 17.62
N VAL A 381 15.26 2.17 18.01
CA VAL A 381 16.65 2.41 17.64
C VAL A 381 17.07 1.34 16.64
N GLN A 382 17.53 1.75 15.46
CA GLN A 382 17.95 0.84 14.43
C GLN A 382 19.29 0.18 14.78
N LEU A 383 19.32 -1.15 14.76
CA LEU A 383 20.51 -1.97 14.99
C LEU A 383 21.16 -2.39 13.66
N CYS A 384 20.37 -2.61 12.61
CA CYS A 384 20.88 -2.81 11.27
C CYS A 384 19.95 -2.21 10.20
N ASN A 385 20.55 -1.80 9.08
CA ASN A 385 19.88 -1.39 7.85
C ASN A 385 20.67 -1.93 6.67
N THR A 386 20.23 -3.03 6.09
CA THR A 386 20.90 -3.62 4.93
C THR A 386 19.97 -3.53 3.73
N GLN A 387 20.49 -3.00 2.63
CA GLN A 387 19.78 -2.92 1.36
C GLN A 387 20.55 -3.73 0.31
N ALA A 388 19.85 -4.62 -0.39
CA ALA A 388 20.41 -5.48 -1.43
C ALA A 388 19.32 -5.87 -2.43
N HIS A 389 19.69 -6.42 -3.59
CA HIS A 389 18.68 -7.00 -4.49
C HIS A 389 17.87 -8.10 -3.80
N GLN A 390 18.56 -8.94 -3.02
CA GLN A 390 17.97 -9.91 -2.11
C GLN A 390 18.76 -9.86 -0.79
N CYS A 391 18.07 -9.60 0.31
CA CYS A 391 18.70 -9.52 1.62
C CYS A 391 18.95 -10.91 2.20
N THR A 392 20.10 -11.05 2.86
CA THR A 392 20.43 -12.20 3.72
C THR A 392 20.27 -11.81 5.19
N PRO A 393 20.22 -12.79 6.11
CA PRO A 393 20.24 -12.50 7.54
C PRO A 393 21.47 -11.66 7.93
N ALA A 394 21.27 -10.65 8.76
CA ALA A 394 22.32 -9.82 9.32
C ALA A 394 23.12 -10.60 10.37
N PHE A 395 24.42 -10.29 10.47
CA PHE A 395 25.32 -10.90 11.43
C PHE A 395 25.62 -9.96 12.60
N PHE A 396 25.41 -10.44 13.81
CA PHE A 396 25.69 -9.78 15.08
C PHE A 396 26.68 -10.64 15.87
N ALA A 397 27.94 -10.21 15.94
CA ALA A 397 29.05 -10.99 16.51
C ALA A 397 28.76 -11.50 17.93
N ASP A 398 28.15 -10.64 18.76
CA ASP A 398 27.94 -10.91 20.19
C ASP A 398 26.48 -11.28 20.52
N SER A 399 25.65 -11.64 19.52
CA SER A 399 24.24 -11.94 19.77
C SER A 399 23.70 -13.06 18.90
N TYR A 400 23.72 -14.29 19.43
CA TYR A 400 23.02 -15.43 18.84
C TYR A 400 21.52 -15.15 18.63
N PHE A 401 20.91 -14.46 19.60
CA PHE A 401 19.50 -14.08 19.53
C PHE A 401 19.20 -13.20 18.31
N LEU A 402 19.97 -12.14 18.08
CA LEU A 402 19.74 -11.24 16.95
C LEU A 402 20.04 -11.93 15.62
N ASN A 403 21.03 -12.81 15.55
CA ASN A 403 21.29 -13.62 14.36
C ASN A 403 20.10 -14.52 14.02
N LYS A 404 19.56 -15.23 15.02
CA LYS A 404 18.39 -16.09 14.84
C LYS A 404 17.15 -15.28 14.46
N PHE A 405 16.87 -14.21 15.19
CA PHE A 405 15.74 -13.32 14.92
C PHE A 405 15.81 -12.72 13.51
N SER A 406 16.99 -12.27 13.12
CA SER A 406 17.27 -11.80 11.76
C SER A 406 17.04 -12.88 10.70
N SER A 407 17.36 -14.14 10.99
CA SER A 407 17.05 -15.26 10.07
C SER A 407 15.55 -15.47 9.96
N ASP A 408 14.85 -15.47 11.09
CA ASP A 408 13.40 -15.68 11.14
C ASP A 408 12.63 -14.61 10.34
N VAL A 409 13.07 -13.35 10.39
CA VAL A 409 12.50 -12.23 9.60
C VAL A 409 12.67 -12.49 8.10
N ILE A 410 13.84 -12.97 7.67
CA ILE A 410 14.13 -13.27 6.26
C ILE A 410 13.35 -14.50 5.76
N THR A 411 13.11 -15.49 6.63
CA THR A 411 12.30 -16.67 6.28
C THR A 411 10.83 -16.33 6.04
N GLU A 412 10.32 -15.27 6.67
CA GLU A 412 8.95 -14.77 6.48
C GLU A 412 8.81 -13.81 5.28
N ARG A 413 9.78 -13.82 4.35
CA ARG A 413 9.74 -13.02 3.12
C ARG A 413 8.41 -13.15 2.39
N ALA A 414 7.83 -12.01 2.06
CA ALA A 414 6.55 -11.94 1.36
C ALA A 414 6.62 -12.65 0.00
N GLN A 415 5.53 -13.33 -0.36
CA GLN A 415 5.41 -13.95 -1.68
C GLN A 415 5.29 -12.88 -2.76
N VAL A 416 6.14 -12.97 -3.77
CA VAL A 416 6.16 -12.04 -4.90
C VAL A 416 5.25 -12.58 -6.02
N PRO A 417 4.30 -11.78 -6.54
CA PRO A 417 3.45 -12.20 -7.64
C PRO A 417 4.24 -12.59 -8.88
N ALA A 418 3.77 -13.56 -9.65
CA ALA A 418 4.47 -14.06 -10.84
C ALA A 418 4.63 -13.01 -11.96
N THR A 419 3.78 -11.98 -11.97
CA THR A 419 3.85 -10.84 -12.89
C THR A 419 4.80 -9.74 -12.42
N ALA A 420 5.41 -9.90 -11.24
CA ALA A 420 6.29 -8.93 -10.62
C ALA A 420 7.77 -9.29 -10.77
N ARG A 421 8.63 -8.27 -10.77
CA ARG A 421 10.07 -8.39 -10.58
C ARG A 421 10.47 -7.73 -9.26
N VAL A 422 11.32 -8.42 -8.50
CA VAL A 422 11.96 -7.81 -7.33
C VAL A 422 13.00 -6.82 -7.81
N ILE A 423 12.93 -5.59 -7.33
CA ILE A 423 13.94 -4.57 -7.60
C ILE A 423 14.97 -4.61 -6.48
N CYS A 424 14.51 -4.47 -5.24
CA CYS A 424 15.37 -4.31 -4.08
C CYS A 424 14.67 -4.75 -2.81
N GLU A 425 15.43 -5.30 -1.88
CA GLU A 425 15.01 -5.55 -0.51
C GLU A 425 15.72 -4.60 0.47
N ARG A 426 15.04 -4.27 1.56
CA ARG A 426 15.60 -3.58 2.72
C ARG A 426 15.25 -4.35 3.98
N HIS A 427 16.29 -4.83 4.65
CA HIS A 427 16.19 -5.55 5.91
C HIS A 427 16.62 -4.64 7.06
N THR A 428 15.71 -4.43 8.01
CA THR A 428 15.94 -3.61 9.20
C THR A 428 15.64 -4.41 10.46
N ILE A 429 16.58 -4.38 11.40
CA ILE A 429 16.36 -4.82 12.78
C ILE A 429 16.47 -3.58 13.66
N SER A 430 15.48 -3.38 14.52
CA SER A 430 15.42 -2.28 15.48
C SER A 430 15.06 -2.81 16.86
N VAL A 431 15.44 -2.06 17.89
CA VAL A 431 15.05 -2.30 19.27
C VAL A 431 14.16 -1.16 19.74
N VAL A 432 13.02 -1.50 20.31
CA VAL A 432 12.13 -0.58 21.00
C VAL A 432 12.40 -0.74 22.50
N PRO A 433 12.99 0.28 23.16
CA PRO A 433 13.15 0.26 24.61
C PRO A 433 11.77 0.25 25.28
N VAL A 434 11.57 -0.72 26.16
CA VAL A 434 10.33 -0.84 26.94
C VAL A 434 10.71 -1.06 28.39
N THR A 435 10.17 -0.26 29.29
CA THR A 435 10.38 -0.39 30.73
C THR A 435 9.06 -0.80 31.39
N ARG A 436 9.03 -1.96 32.03
CA ARG A 436 7.89 -2.41 32.85
C ARG A 436 8.08 -1.90 34.26
N VAL A 437 7.13 -1.13 34.74
CA VAL A 437 7.10 -0.60 36.11
C VAL A 437 5.97 -1.27 36.86
N THR A 438 6.29 -1.87 38.00
CA THR A 438 5.29 -2.45 38.91
C THR A 438 5.20 -1.58 40.16
N MET A 439 3.99 -1.07 40.44
CA MET A 439 3.72 -0.32 41.65
C MET A 439 2.86 -1.14 42.60
N SER A 440 3.12 -1.03 43.90
CA SER A 440 2.35 -1.75 44.91
C SER A 440 1.99 -0.86 46.11
N HIS A 441 0.85 -1.18 46.70
CA HIS A 441 0.40 -0.61 47.96
C HIS A 441 -0.51 -1.61 48.69
N ARG A 442 -0.14 -1.96 49.92
CA ARG A 442 -0.81 -3.03 50.71
C ARG A 442 -0.84 -4.35 49.92
N ARG A 443 -2.02 -4.93 49.69
CA ARG A 443 -2.23 -6.20 48.95
C ARG A 443 -2.57 -6.00 47.47
N GLN A 444 -2.41 -4.79 46.94
CA GLN A 444 -2.69 -4.49 45.54
C GLN A 444 -1.41 -4.09 44.81
N SER A 445 -1.32 -4.50 43.55
CA SER A 445 -0.28 -4.09 42.62
C SER A 445 -0.87 -3.91 41.22
N PHE A 446 -0.23 -3.08 40.43
CA PHE A 446 -0.47 -3.01 38.98
C PHE A 446 0.86 -2.72 38.29
N SER A 447 0.93 -3.10 37.01
CA SER A 447 2.08 -2.82 36.18
C SER A 447 1.67 -2.00 34.97
N PHE A 448 2.60 -1.16 34.51
CA PHE A 448 2.46 -0.39 33.28
C PHE A 448 3.79 -0.38 32.55
N TYR A 449 3.75 0.06 31.31
CA TYR A 449 4.83 -0.02 30.35
C TYR A 449 5.13 1.38 29.84
N ILE A 450 6.42 1.73 29.83
CA ILE A 450 6.91 2.96 29.24
C ILE A 450 7.65 2.57 27.96
N ILE A 451 7.20 3.10 26.83
CA ILE A 451 7.68 2.76 25.50
C ILE A 451 8.48 3.95 24.95
N GLU A 452 9.61 3.67 24.29
CA GLU A 452 10.49 4.67 23.67
C GLU A 452 10.91 5.83 24.61
N TYR A 453 11.66 5.51 25.66
CA TYR A 453 12.22 6.51 26.60
C TYR A 453 11.20 7.55 27.12
N GLY A 454 9.93 7.17 27.30
CA GLY A 454 8.91 8.04 27.89
C GLY A 454 7.95 8.71 26.91
N ARG A 455 7.85 8.27 25.66
CA ARG A 455 6.91 8.85 24.68
C ARG A 455 5.49 8.33 24.80
N GLU A 456 5.33 7.05 25.15
CA GLU A 456 4.02 6.42 25.27
C GLU A 456 3.98 5.55 26.53
N VAL A 457 2.94 5.75 27.34
CA VAL A 457 2.65 4.87 28.48
C VAL A 457 1.53 3.92 28.08
N TYR A 458 1.80 2.62 28.16
CA TYR A 458 0.80 1.59 27.97
C TYR A 458 0.44 0.96 29.31
N LEU A 459 -0.85 1.00 29.64
CA LEU A 459 -1.39 0.40 30.85
C LEU A 459 -2.54 -0.49 30.42
N LYS A 460 -2.41 -1.80 30.66
CA LYS A 460 -3.48 -2.78 30.44
C LYS A 460 -4.70 -2.39 31.28
N ASP A 461 -5.90 -2.84 30.93
CA ASP A 461 -7.19 -2.42 31.53
C ASP A 461 -7.41 -2.70 33.03
N TYR A 462 -6.37 -2.79 33.85
CA TYR A 462 -6.46 -2.88 35.29
C TYR A 462 -5.71 -1.70 35.94
N TYR A 463 -6.43 -0.62 36.21
CA TYR A 463 -5.94 0.48 37.06
C TYR A 463 -6.70 0.47 38.40
N PRO A 464 -6.02 0.50 39.55
CA PRO A 464 -6.64 0.22 40.85
C PRO A 464 -7.58 1.32 41.37
N ALA A 465 -7.51 2.54 40.84
CA ALA A 465 -8.41 3.63 41.22
C ALA A 465 -9.29 4.04 40.03
N ARG A 466 -10.30 3.21 39.71
CA ARG A 466 -11.31 3.52 38.70
C ARG A 466 -12.61 3.95 39.40
N TYR A 467 -13.03 5.18 39.19
CA TYR A 467 -14.28 5.71 39.73
C TYR A 467 -14.91 6.67 38.72
N CYS A 468 -16.07 6.30 38.16
CA CYS A 468 -16.88 7.16 37.30
C CYS A 468 -18.16 7.57 38.03
N TRP A 469 -18.43 8.87 38.15
CA TRP A 469 -19.68 9.41 38.73
C TRP A 469 -20.87 9.40 37.74
N GLY A 470 -20.87 8.50 36.75
CA GLY A 470 -21.97 8.37 35.77
C GLY A 470 -22.11 9.48 34.72
N LEU A 471 -21.30 10.56 34.79
CA LEU A 471 -21.35 11.71 33.88
C LEU A 471 -20.19 11.75 32.85
N CYS A 472 -19.31 10.74 32.83
CA CYS A 472 -18.21 10.72 31.87
C CYS A 472 -18.63 10.03 30.55
N PRO A 473 -18.28 10.59 29.37
CA PRO A 473 -18.50 9.96 28.05
C PRO A 473 -17.90 8.56 27.86
N CYS A 474 -17.03 8.09 28.77
CA CYS A 474 -16.40 6.77 28.67
C CYS A 474 -17.33 5.59 29.00
N LEU A 475 -18.59 5.84 29.37
CA LEU A 475 -19.57 4.79 29.70
C LEU A 475 -19.92 3.90 28.50
N GLU A 476 -19.68 4.35 27.27
CA GLU A 476 -19.83 3.53 26.06
C GLU A 476 -18.67 2.53 25.85
N TRP A 477 -17.48 2.78 26.40
CA TRP A 477 -16.30 1.90 26.26
C TRP A 477 -16.29 0.72 27.23
N LEU A 478 -17.11 0.73 28.28
CA LEU A 478 -17.23 -0.36 29.27
C LEU A 478 -18.28 -1.42 28.86
N LYS A 479 -18.87 -1.30 27.67
CA LYS A 479 -19.78 -2.29 27.08
C LYS A 479 -19.14 -2.96 25.86
N LEU A 480 -18.07 -3.74 26.06
CA LEU A 480 -17.61 -4.77 25.13
C LEU A 480 -16.97 -5.91 25.92
#